data_AF-A0A3C0GJ08-F1
#
_entry.id   AF-A0A3C0GJ08-F1
#
_cell.length_a   1.000
_cell.length_b   1.000
_cell.length_c   1.000
_cell.angle_alpha   90.00
_cell.angle_beta   90.00
_cell.angle_gamma   90.00
#
_symmetry.space_group_name_H-M   'P 1'
#
loop_
_entity.id
_entity.type
_entity.pdbx_description
1 polymer ?
#
loop_
_entity_poly.entity_id
_entity_poly.type
_entity_poly.pdbx_seq_one_letter_code
_entity_poly.pdbx_strand_id
1 'polypeptide(L)'
;RTRNEIGLMLKEVLKAKPKVVGFDVVLKEFRKTAEDSLLASYLDNKRVVNSLVIDKEEFISNHSFFSGSNDIGFVNFNFNNQNSVIRKFDSEIKQHNKIYKSFSLQIAKKYLNNHKWKNLNIDKKLINSSVINYKGNLEKFLCFSIDEFM
;
A
#
# COMPACT_ATOMS: atom_id res chain seq x y z
N ARG A 1 12.70 14.33 -0.94
CA ARG A 1 11.90 14.29 -2.19
C ARG A 1 10.67 15.17 -1.99
N THR A 2 10.27 15.94 -3.01
CA THR A 2 9.14 16.87 -2.94
C THR A 2 7.82 16.18 -3.31
N ARG A 3 6.68 16.81 -3.00
CA ARG A 3 5.37 16.24 -3.35
C ARG A 3 5.15 16.27 -4.86
N ASN A 4 5.72 17.29 -5.53
CA ASN A 4 5.71 17.37 -6.98
C ASN A 4 6.42 16.17 -7.63
N GLU A 5 7.63 15.82 -7.18
CA GLU A 5 8.39 14.67 -7.72
C GLU A 5 7.58 13.36 -7.60
N ILE A 6 7.00 13.11 -6.42
CA ILE A 6 6.18 11.92 -6.17
C ILE A 6 4.92 11.93 -7.06
N GLY A 7 4.27 13.07 -7.20
CA GLY A 7 3.08 13.23 -8.04
C GLY A 7 3.37 12.98 -9.52
N LEU A 8 4.49 13.50 -10.04
CA LEU A 8 4.92 13.28 -11.42
C LEU A 8 5.28 11.81 -11.68
N MET A 9 5.99 11.17 -10.76
CA MET A 9 6.28 9.73 -10.86
C MET A 9 4.99 8.90 -10.88
N LEU A 10 4.05 9.17 -9.97
CA LEU A 10 2.78 8.46 -9.92
C LEU A 10 1.98 8.66 -11.21
N LYS A 11 2.00 9.88 -11.79
CA LYS A 11 1.39 10.17 -13.09
C LYS A 11 1.96 9.27 -14.20
N GLU A 12 3.29 9.16 -14.30
CA GLU A 12 3.93 8.33 -15.34
C GLU A 12 3.61 6.85 -15.16
N VAL A 13 3.65 6.34 -13.92
CA VAL A 13 3.22 4.96 -13.61
C VAL A 13 1.77 4.73 -14.02
N LEU A 14 0.87 5.67 -13.73
CA LEU A 14 -0.55 5.53 -14.07
C LEU A 14 -0.82 5.59 -15.58
N LYS A 15 0.00 6.31 -16.37
CA LYS A 15 -0.10 6.34 -17.84
C LYS A 15 0.12 4.96 -18.47
N ALA A 16 0.97 4.13 -17.87
CA ALA A 16 1.18 2.73 -18.30
C ALA A 16 -0.04 1.83 -18.03
N LYS A 17 -1.12 2.37 -17.42
CA LYS A 17 -2.38 1.67 -17.10
C LYS A 17 -2.15 0.33 -16.35
N PRO A 18 -1.37 0.31 -15.26
CA PRO A 18 -1.17 -0.90 -14.47
C PRO A 18 -2.50 -1.43 -13.95
N LYS A 19 -2.55 -2.72 -13.60
CA LYS A 19 -3.75 -3.30 -12.95
C LYS A 19 -3.98 -2.72 -11.56
N VAL A 20 -2.90 -2.44 -10.85
CA VAL A 20 -2.90 -1.90 -9.49
C VAL A 20 -1.59 -1.16 -9.24
N VAL A 21 -1.64 -0.13 -8.40
CA VAL A 21 -0.48 0.60 -7.86
C VAL A 21 -0.60 0.60 -6.35
N GLY A 22 0.45 0.16 -5.65
CA GLY A 22 0.55 0.35 -4.20
C GLY A 22 1.24 1.67 -3.89
N PHE A 23 0.63 2.53 -3.08
CA PHE A 23 1.24 3.73 -2.55
C PHE A 23 1.49 3.56 -1.05
N ASP A 24 2.70 3.12 -0.70
CA ASP A 24 3.09 2.88 0.70
C ASP A 24 3.83 4.08 1.29
N VAL A 25 3.12 5.21 1.42
CA VAL A 25 3.63 6.44 2.02
C VAL A 25 2.50 7.12 2.77
N VAL A 26 2.77 7.56 4.00
CA VAL A 26 1.82 8.34 4.82
C VAL A 26 2.12 9.83 4.72
N LEU A 27 1.19 10.58 4.14
CA LEU A 27 1.21 12.04 3.95
C LEU A 27 0.42 12.73 5.08
N LYS A 28 1.05 12.96 6.23
CA LYS A 28 0.38 13.54 7.42
C LYS A 28 0.00 15.02 7.30
N GLU A 29 0.77 15.80 6.55
CA GLU A 29 0.60 17.26 6.48
C GLU A 29 -0.13 17.67 5.20
N PHE A 30 -1.04 18.64 5.27
CA PHE A 30 -1.57 19.33 4.09
C PHE A 30 -1.11 20.79 4.11
N ARG A 31 -0.24 21.15 3.17
CA ARG A 31 0.43 22.46 3.09
C ARG A 31 -0.30 23.44 2.17
N LYS A 32 -1.43 23.04 1.58
CA LYS A 32 -2.27 23.86 0.68
C LYS A 32 -1.53 24.38 -0.55
N THR A 33 -0.59 23.58 -1.07
CA THR A 33 0.20 23.93 -2.25
C THR A 33 -0.42 23.33 -3.53
N ALA A 34 0.03 23.83 -4.68
CA ALA A 34 -0.30 23.22 -5.97
C ALA A 34 0.20 21.77 -6.06
N GLU A 35 1.35 21.46 -5.44
CA GLU A 35 1.90 20.10 -5.39
C GLU A 35 1.00 19.13 -4.63
N ASP A 36 0.36 19.58 -3.55
CA ASP A 36 -0.59 18.77 -2.79
C ASP A 36 -1.78 18.39 -3.66
N SER A 37 -2.33 19.37 -4.37
CA SER A 37 -3.48 19.18 -5.25
C SER A 37 -3.13 18.24 -6.40
N LEU A 38 -1.95 18.40 -6.99
CA LEU A 38 -1.44 17.52 -8.05
C LEU A 38 -1.33 16.08 -7.56
N LEU A 39 -0.64 15.85 -6.43
CA LEU A 39 -0.47 14.51 -5.87
C LEU A 39 -1.80 13.88 -5.47
N ALA A 40 -2.68 14.63 -4.79
CA ALA A 40 -4.01 14.16 -4.41
C ALA A 40 -4.85 13.72 -5.62
N SER A 41 -4.78 14.46 -6.74
CA SER A 41 -5.52 14.11 -7.96
C SER A 41 -5.10 12.75 -8.55
N TYR A 42 -3.83 12.38 -8.43
CA TYR A 42 -3.34 11.07 -8.89
C TYR A 42 -3.57 9.97 -7.85
N LEU A 43 -3.52 10.31 -6.56
CA LEU A 43 -3.87 9.39 -5.48
C LEU A 43 -5.34 9.02 -5.50
N ASP A 44 -6.25 9.86 -6.01
CA ASP A 44 -7.67 9.55 -6.23
C ASP A 44 -7.92 8.76 -7.54
N ASN A 45 -7.05 7.78 -7.82
CA ASN A 45 -7.23 6.88 -8.94
C ASN A 45 -7.66 5.49 -8.48
N LYS A 46 -8.74 4.94 -9.07
CA LYS A 46 -9.25 3.61 -8.73
C LYS A 46 -8.24 2.46 -8.83
N ARG A 47 -7.06 2.64 -9.43
CA ARG A 47 -5.98 1.63 -9.48
C ARG A 47 -5.03 1.72 -8.29
N VAL A 48 -5.02 2.83 -7.58
CA VAL A 48 -4.18 3.07 -6.41
C VAL A 48 -4.79 2.37 -5.20
N VAL A 49 -3.92 1.81 -4.36
CA VAL A 49 -4.20 1.32 -3.02
C VAL A 49 -3.29 2.11 -2.09
N ASN A 50 -3.87 2.77 -1.09
CA ASN A 50 -3.12 3.55 -0.11
C ASN A 50 -2.75 2.70 1.11
N SER A 51 -1.64 3.01 1.75
CA SER A 51 -1.29 2.41 3.04
C SER A 51 -1.90 3.16 4.21
N LEU A 52 -2.14 2.43 5.30
CA LEU A 52 -2.34 2.97 6.64
C LEU A 52 -1.46 2.16 7.60
N VAL A 53 -1.09 2.75 8.73
CA VAL A 53 -0.41 2.03 9.82
C VAL A 53 -1.38 1.91 10.98
N ILE A 54 -1.47 0.71 11.54
CA ILE A 54 -2.18 0.44 12.79
C ILE A 54 -1.11 0.16 13.83
N ASP A 55 -0.95 1.04 14.80
CA ASP A 55 -0.08 0.84 15.95
C ASP A 55 -0.91 0.81 17.22
N LYS A 56 -1.08 -0.40 17.78
CA LYS A 56 -1.98 -0.69 18.90
C LYS A 56 -3.40 -0.21 18.61
N GLU A 57 -3.74 1.01 19.02
CA GLU A 57 -5.06 1.64 18.84
C GLU A 57 -5.02 2.90 17.95
N GLU A 58 -3.83 3.34 17.55
CA GLU A 58 -3.66 4.51 16.69
C GLU A 58 -3.69 4.11 15.20
N PHE A 59 -4.51 4.84 14.45
CA PHE A 59 -4.58 4.75 13.00
C PHE A 59 -3.80 5.91 12.39
N ILE A 60 -2.60 5.61 11.89
CA ILE A 60 -1.77 6.57 11.20
C ILE A 60 -2.05 6.43 9.71
N SER A 61 -2.75 7.41 9.15
CA SER A 61 -3.14 7.43 7.74
C SER A 61 -2.84 8.79 7.11
N ASN A 62 -3.04 8.87 5.79
CA ASN A 62 -2.94 10.13 5.07
C ASN A 62 -3.87 11.19 5.67
N HIS A 63 -3.43 12.45 5.63
CA HIS A 63 -4.32 13.58 5.84
C HIS A 63 -5.54 13.46 4.90
N SER A 64 -6.73 13.81 5.39
CA SER A 64 -8.01 13.62 4.67
C SER A 64 -8.01 14.19 3.25
N PHE A 65 -7.26 15.26 3.00
CA PHE A 65 -7.07 15.84 1.66
C PHE A 65 -6.48 14.87 0.62
N PHE A 66 -5.62 13.93 1.05
CA PHE A 66 -5.06 12.89 0.19
C PHE A 66 -5.86 11.58 0.23
N SER A 67 -6.92 11.53 1.04
CA SER A 67 -7.80 10.36 1.16
C SER A 67 -8.82 10.37 0.03
N GLY A 68 -8.50 9.70 -1.08
CA GLY A 68 -9.43 9.46 -2.17
C GLY A 68 -10.45 8.36 -1.85
N SER A 69 -11.27 8.01 -2.84
CA SER A 69 -12.27 6.92 -2.77
C SER A 69 -11.67 5.49 -2.80
N ASN A 70 -10.36 5.38 -2.61
CA ASN A 70 -9.59 4.19 -2.93
C ASN A 70 -9.50 3.18 -1.79
N ASP A 71 -9.20 1.95 -2.19
CA ASP A 71 -8.87 0.88 -1.26
C ASP A 71 -7.69 1.32 -0.38
N ILE A 72 -7.84 1.13 0.93
CA ILE A 72 -6.76 1.30 1.91
C ILE A 72 -6.43 -0.08 2.46
N GLY A 73 -5.15 -0.34 2.73
CA GLY A 73 -4.73 -1.52 3.46
C GLY A 73 -3.66 -1.21 4.49
N PHE A 74 -3.67 -1.96 5.58
CA PHE A 74 -2.70 -1.74 6.66
C PHE A 74 -1.34 -2.31 6.31
N VAL A 75 -0.28 -1.60 6.68
CA VAL A 75 1.10 -2.05 6.56
C VAL A 75 1.61 -2.45 7.94
N ASN A 76 2.14 -3.67 8.02
CA ASN A 76 2.74 -4.16 9.25
C ASN A 76 4.22 -3.74 9.26
N PHE A 77 4.51 -2.58 9.85
CA PHE A 77 5.88 -2.16 10.09
C PHE A 77 6.41 -2.87 11.33
N ASN A 78 7.33 -3.83 11.14
CA ASN A 78 8.07 -4.41 12.25
C ASN A 78 9.21 -3.45 12.65
N PHE A 79 8.98 -2.64 13.67
CA PHE A 79 9.99 -1.72 14.23
C PHE A 79 10.89 -2.40 15.29
N ASN A 80 10.70 -3.69 15.58
CA ASN A 80 11.52 -4.40 16.57
C ASN A 80 12.77 -5.01 15.91
N ASN A 81 13.91 -4.35 16.10
CA ASN A 81 15.21 -4.74 15.56
C ASN A 81 15.69 -6.14 16.01
N GLN A 82 15.14 -6.70 17.11
CA GLN A 82 15.56 -7.99 17.65
C GLN A 82 14.99 -9.19 16.86
N ASN A 83 13.88 -9.01 16.12
CA ASN A 83 13.20 -10.07 15.37
C ASN A 83 13.13 -9.78 13.86
N SER A 84 14.12 -9.05 13.33
CA SER A 84 14.12 -8.52 11.96
C SER A 84 14.01 -9.58 10.84
N VAL A 85 14.39 -10.83 11.13
CA VAL A 85 14.46 -11.93 10.14
C VAL A 85 13.15 -12.71 9.99
N ILE A 86 12.38 -12.86 11.08
CA ILE A 86 11.12 -13.63 11.09
C ILE A 86 9.94 -12.66 11.15
N ARG A 87 9.22 -12.51 10.03
CA ARG A 87 8.03 -11.66 9.98
C ARG A 87 6.78 -12.50 10.00
N LYS A 88 5.85 -12.16 10.88
CA LYS A 88 4.47 -12.66 10.78
C LYS A 88 3.72 -11.82 9.76
N PHE A 89 2.99 -12.49 8.89
CA PHE A 89 2.04 -11.89 7.97
C PHE A 89 0.64 -12.22 8.40
N ASP A 90 -0.09 -11.17 8.73
CA ASP A 90 -1.51 -11.20 8.99
C ASP A 90 -2.22 -10.60 7.77
N SER A 91 -3.12 -11.39 7.17
CA SER A 91 -3.89 -10.94 6.02
C SER A 91 -4.94 -9.90 6.43
N GLU A 92 -5.49 -10.05 7.64
CA GLU A 92 -6.54 -9.24 8.22
C GLU A 92 -6.29 -9.00 9.71
N ILE A 93 -6.66 -7.81 10.22
CA ILE A 93 -6.68 -7.49 11.64
C ILE A 93 -8.12 -7.11 12.01
N LYS A 94 -8.59 -7.60 13.16
CA LYS A 94 -9.91 -7.25 13.71
C LYS A 94 -9.75 -6.24 14.83
N GLN A 95 -10.32 -5.05 14.67
CA GLN A 95 -10.25 -3.99 15.67
C GLN A 95 -11.48 -3.09 15.60
N HIS A 96 -12.02 -2.68 16.75
CA HIS A 96 -13.23 -1.84 16.84
C HIS A 96 -14.42 -2.38 16.02
N ASN A 97 -14.66 -3.70 16.05
CA ASN A 97 -15.65 -4.41 15.23
C ASN A 97 -15.51 -4.22 13.70
N LYS A 98 -14.35 -3.78 13.22
CA LYS A 98 -14.02 -3.69 11.80
C LYS A 98 -12.90 -4.66 11.45
N ILE A 99 -12.95 -5.16 10.21
CA ILE A 99 -11.90 -5.97 9.61
C ILE A 99 -11.07 -5.06 8.72
N TYR A 100 -9.80 -4.90 9.07
CA TYR A 100 -8.81 -4.20 8.27
C TYR A 100 -8.03 -5.23 7.47
N LYS A 101 -7.86 -4.98 6.17
CA LYS A 101 -7.10 -5.86 5.28
C LYS A 101 -5.69 -5.33 5.11
N SER A 102 -4.73 -6.24 5.02
CA SER A 102 -3.34 -5.84 4.78
C SER A 102 -3.20 -5.21 3.40
N PHE A 103 -2.25 -4.28 3.30
CA PHE A 103 -1.92 -3.57 2.08
C PHE A 103 -1.59 -4.52 0.93
N SER A 104 -0.75 -5.53 1.18
CA SER A 104 -0.40 -6.55 0.19
C SER A 104 -1.61 -7.39 -0.24
N LEU A 105 -2.54 -7.71 0.67
CA LEU A 105 -3.79 -8.41 0.33
C LEU A 105 -4.66 -7.58 -0.61
N GLN A 106 -4.82 -6.29 -0.32
CA GLN A 106 -5.59 -5.36 -1.14
C GLN A 106 -5.01 -5.25 -2.55
N ILE A 107 -3.69 -5.14 -2.68
CA ILE A 107 -2.99 -5.14 -3.98
C ILE A 107 -3.23 -6.45 -4.73
N ALA A 108 -2.99 -7.59 -4.09
CA ALA A 108 -3.15 -8.90 -4.71
C ALA A 108 -4.59 -9.15 -5.18
N LYS A 109 -5.58 -8.77 -4.37
CA LYS A 109 -7.00 -8.92 -4.70
C LYS A 109 -7.38 -8.09 -5.93
N LYS A 110 -6.89 -6.86 -5.99
CA LYS A 110 -7.12 -5.95 -7.12
C LYS A 110 -6.44 -6.43 -8.40
N TYR A 111 -5.23 -6.99 -8.29
CA TYR A 111 -4.50 -7.56 -9.42
C TYR A 111 -5.18 -8.81 -10.00
N LEU A 112 -5.59 -9.74 -9.14
CA LEU A 112 -6.10 -11.06 -9.55
C LEU A 112 -7.54 -11.03 -10.05
N ASN A 113 -8.35 -10.04 -9.63
CA ASN A 113 -9.80 -9.99 -9.79
C ASN A 113 -10.56 -11.09 -9.03
N ASN A 114 -11.87 -10.88 -8.81
CA ASN A 114 -12.70 -11.75 -7.95
C ASN A 114 -12.79 -13.20 -8.44
N HIS A 115 -12.76 -13.44 -9.75
CA HIS A 115 -12.88 -14.79 -10.30
C HIS A 115 -11.62 -15.62 -10.01
N LYS A 116 -10.43 -15.11 -10.35
CA LYS A 116 -9.18 -15.83 -10.06
C LYS A 116 -8.94 -15.97 -8.56
N TRP A 117 -9.30 -14.95 -7.78
CA TRP A 117 -9.20 -14.99 -6.31
C TRP A 117 -9.93 -16.20 -5.72
N LYS A 118 -11.19 -16.40 -6.13
CA LYS A 118 -12.02 -17.52 -5.70
C LYS A 118 -11.46 -18.86 -6.17
N ASN A 119 -11.06 -18.96 -7.44
CA ASN A 119 -10.53 -20.21 -8.00
C ASN A 119 -9.25 -20.68 -7.29
N LEU A 120 -8.43 -19.74 -6.82
CA LEU A 120 -7.20 -20.05 -6.07
C LEU A 120 -7.44 -20.32 -4.58
N ASN A 121 -8.68 -20.20 -4.10
CA ASN A 121 -9.07 -20.35 -2.70
C ASN A 121 -8.19 -19.53 -1.74
N ILE A 122 -7.85 -18.29 -2.12
CA ILE A 122 -6.91 -17.46 -1.35
C ILE A 122 -7.46 -17.17 0.05
N ASP A 123 -8.77 -16.94 0.17
CA ASP A 123 -9.40 -16.71 1.48
C ASP A 123 -9.12 -17.84 2.47
N LYS A 124 -9.12 -19.11 2.02
CA LYS A 124 -8.79 -20.26 2.86
C LYS A 124 -7.33 -20.34 3.24
N LYS A 125 -6.43 -19.90 2.36
CA LYS A 125 -4.98 -19.93 2.58
C LYS A 125 -4.51 -18.85 3.56
N LEU A 126 -5.27 -17.77 3.67
CA LEU A 126 -4.90 -16.59 4.44
C LEU A 126 -5.68 -16.43 5.75
N ILE A 127 -6.40 -17.47 6.19
CA ILE A 127 -7.17 -17.46 7.45
C ILE A 127 -6.26 -17.24 8.66
N ASN A 128 -5.07 -17.83 8.64
CA ASN A 128 -4.15 -17.81 9.78
C ASN A 128 -2.94 -16.91 9.50
N SER A 129 -2.43 -16.32 10.56
CA SER A 129 -1.11 -15.68 10.56
C SER A 129 -0.07 -16.66 10.02
N SER A 130 0.76 -16.20 9.10
CA SER A 130 1.79 -17.03 8.47
C SER A 130 3.16 -16.43 8.70
N VAL A 131 4.15 -17.28 8.98
CA VAL A 131 5.54 -16.83 9.11
C VAL A 131 6.14 -16.70 7.72
N ILE A 132 6.58 -15.51 7.38
CA ILE A 132 7.35 -15.23 6.17
C ILE A 132 8.82 -15.31 6.55
N ASN A 133 9.52 -16.26 5.95
CA ASN A 133 10.98 -16.26 5.95
C ASN A 133 11.46 -15.31 4.84
N TYR A 134 11.68 -14.06 5.20
CA TYR A 134 12.03 -13.03 4.24
C TYR A 134 13.52 -13.15 3.85
N LYS A 135 13.76 -13.37 2.55
CA LYS A 135 15.08 -13.22 1.94
C LYS A 135 15.00 -12.01 1.01
N GLY A 136 15.66 -10.92 1.38
CA GLY A 136 15.74 -9.75 0.52
C GLY A 136 16.38 -10.10 -0.81
N ASN A 137 15.74 -9.70 -1.91
CA ASN A 137 16.29 -9.85 -3.25
C ASN A 137 15.73 -8.73 -4.14
N LEU A 138 16.32 -7.55 -3.98
CA LEU A 138 15.92 -6.34 -4.73
C LEU A 138 16.08 -6.55 -6.23
N GLU A 139 17.12 -7.27 -6.65
CA GLU A 139 17.45 -7.55 -8.07
C GLU A 139 16.37 -8.34 -8.82
N LYS A 140 15.47 -9.04 -8.10
CA LYS A 140 14.32 -9.73 -8.71
C LYS A 140 13.17 -8.78 -9.07
N PHE A 141 13.24 -7.52 -8.66
CA PHE A 141 12.23 -6.52 -8.96
C PHE A 141 12.83 -5.47 -9.90
N LEU A 142 12.02 -4.98 -10.82
CA LEU A 142 12.36 -3.76 -11.54
C LEU A 142 12.22 -2.61 -10.55
N CYS A 143 13.35 -2.07 -10.13
CA CYS A 143 13.42 -0.92 -9.23
C CYS A 143 13.89 0.28 -10.05
N PHE A 144 13.12 1.35 -9.96
CA PHE A 144 13.47 2.61 -10.58
C PHE A 144 13.43 3.67 -9.50
N SER A 145 14.46 4.49 -9.47
CA SER A 145 14.47 5.77 -8.78
C SER A 145 13.60 6.77 -9.54
N ILE A 146 13.25 7.88 -8.87
CA ILE A 146 12.55 9.00 -9.52
C ILE A 146 13.38 9.55 -10.69
N ASP A 147 14.70 9.56 -10.55
CA ASP A 147 15.63 10.10 -11.54
C ASP A 147 15.71 9.20 -12.79
N GLU A 148 15.33 7.92 -12.70
CA GLU A 148 15.19 7.00 -13.85
C GLU A 148 13.80 7.04 -14.51
N PHE A 149 12.81 7.66 -13.85
CA PHE A 149 11.44 7.82 -14.35
C PHE A 149 11.19 9.14 -15.08
N MET A 150 12.03 10.15 -14.81
CA MET A 150 11.97 11.51 -15.33
C MET A 150 12.95 11.70 -16.47
#